data_AF-A0A371R4D8-F1
#
_entry.id   AF-A0A371R4D8-F1
#
_cell.length_a   1.000
_cell.length_b   1.000
_cell.length_c   1.000
_cell.angle_alpha   90.00
_cell.angle_beta   90.00
_cell.angle_gamma   90.00
#
_symmetry.space_group_name_H-M   'P 1'
#
loop_
_entity.id
_entity.type
_entity.pdbx_description
1 polymer ?
#
loop_
_entity_poly.entity_id
_entity_poly.type
_entity_poly.pdbx_seq_one_letter_code
_entity_poly.pdbx_strand_id
1 'polypeptide(L)'
;MIHPKWLERHYRHMREALRGLELGDHPWACYNAFVAVRSLILGLLGRPPHSPTPSVEALPALLKKLSPNPPEEVMRCAHCLEKRLTDPKGEMCVKCADTLSDYLAKLVSPSLFEKFKF
;
A
#
# COMPACT_ATOMS: atom_id res chain seq x y z
N MET A 1 14.17 0.34 10.41
CA MET A 1 13.35 1.52 10.76
C MET A 1 12.81 2.12 9.46
N ILE A 2 11.49 2.33 9.35
CA ILE A 2 10.89 2.93 8.14
C ILE A 2 11.18 4.43 8.13
N HIS A 3 11.64 4.97 6.99
CA HIS A 3 11.84 6.40 6.86
C HIS A 3 10.49 7.15 6.97
N PRO A 4 10.34 8.21 7.79
CA PRO A 4 9.06 8.89 8.05
C PRO A 4 8.32 9.33 6.78
N LYS A 5 9.05 9.79 5.76
CA LYS A 5 8.47 10.16 4.46
C LYS A 5 7.68 9.04 3.78
N TRP A 6 8.03 7.78 3.97
CA TRP A 6 7.27 6.65 3.41
C TRP A 6 5.94 6.43 4.14
N LEU A 7 5.94 6.58 5.46
CA LEU A 7 4.72 6.53 6.27
C LEU A 7 3.80 7.70 5.94
N GLU A 8 4.33 8.92 5.85
CA GLU A 8 3.56 10.10 5.42
C GLU A 8 2.92 9.88 4.04
N ARG A 9 3.68 9.39 3.05
CA ARG A 9 3.15 9.08 1.71
C ARG A 9 2.07 8.01 1.78
N HIS A 10 2.28 6.94 2.52
CA HIS A 10 1.28 5.90 2.73
C HIS A 10 -0.02 6.47 3.28
N TYR A 11 0.02 7.19 4.41
CA TYR A 11 -1.19 7.76 5.03
C TYR A 11 -1.87 8.82 4.16
N ARG A 12 -1.10 9.70 3.51
CA ARG A 12 -1.66 10.70 2.59
C ARG A 12 -2.43 10.03 1.46
N HIS A 13 -1.86 9.00 0.85
CA HIS A 13 -2.52 8.29 -0.24
C HIS A 13 -3.70 7.42 0.23
N MET A 14 -3.66 6.84 1.44
CA MET A 14 -4.85 6.17 2.00
C MET A 14 -6.01 7.16 2.18
N ARG A 15 -5.74 8.37 2.68
CA ARG A 15 -6.77 9.42 2.80
C ARG A 15 -7.35 9.82 1.45
N GLU A 16 -6.50 9.98 0.43
CA GLU A 16 -6.96 10.30 -0.93
C GLU A 16 -7.74 9.13 -1.56
N ALA A 17 -7.40 7.89 -1.23
CA ALA A 17 -8.14 6.71 -1.70
C ALA A 17 -9.57 6.69 -1.13
N LEU A 18 -9.71 6.94 0.17
CA LEU A 18 -11.01 7.04 0.85
C LEU A 18 -11.84 8.20 0.29
N ARG A 19 -11.23 9.39 0.15
CA ARG A 19 -11.89 10.55 -0.46
C ARG A 19 -12.37 10.25 -1.88
N GLY A 20 -11.54 9.60 -2.70
CA GLY A 20 -11.93 9.20 -4.05
C GLY A 20 -13.14 8.29 -4.04
N LEU A 21 -13.17 7.31 -3.14
CA LEU A 21 -14.29 6.40 -2.98
C LEU A 21 -15.58 7.12 -2.55
N GLU A 22 -15.50 8.03 -1.56
CA GLU A 22 -16.63 8.83 -1.09
C GLU A 22 -17.26 9.70 -2.19
N LEU A 23 -16.43 10.17 -3.14
CA LEU A 23 -16.86 10.99 -4.27
C LEU A 23 -17.28 10.17 -5.50
N GLY A 24 -17.20 8.83 -5.44
CA GLY A 24 -17.46 7.96 -6.59
C GLY A 24 -16.37 7.97 -7.66
N ASP A 25 -15.21 8.58 -7.39
CA ASP A 25 -14.05 8.58 -8.28
C ASP A 25 -13.23 7.30 -8.07
N HIS A 26 -13.71 6.19 -8.63
CA HIS A 26 -13.06 4.89 -8.53
C HIS A 26 -11.63 4.88 -9.12
N PRO A 27 -11.33 5.52 -10.27
CA PRO A 27 -9.95 5.64 -10.76
C PRO A 27 -9.01 6.30 -9.74
N TRP A 28 -9.40 7.44 -9.16
CA TRP A 28 -8.62 8.12 -8.13
C TRP A 28 -8.43 7.26 -6.88
N ALA A 29 -9.51 6.61 -6.43
CA ALA A 29 -9.47 5.70 -5.29
C ALA A 29 -8.45 4.57 -5.51
N CYS A 30 -8.49 3.91 -6.66
CA CYS A 30 -7.61 2.80 -6.99
C CYS A 30 -6.15 3.21 -7.19
N TYR A 31 -5.89 4.34 -7.86
CA TYR A 31 -4.55 4.88 -8.00
C TYR A 31 -3.93 5.16 -6.63
N ASN A 32 -4.65 5.87 -5.76
CA ASN A 32 -4.15 6.23 -4.44
C ASN A 32 -3.99 5.01 -3.52
N ALA A 33 -4.91 4.05 -3.55
CA ALA A 33 -4.80 2.79 -2.82
C ALA A 33 -3.52 2.02 -3.21
N PHE A 34 -3.22 1.93 -4.52
CA PHE A 34 -1.99 1.31 -5.02
C PHE A 34 -0.74 2.06 -4.52
N VAL A 35 -0.69 3.39 -4.67
CA VAL A 35 0.46 4.20 -4.25
C VAL A 35 0.68 4.13 -2.75
N ALA A 36 -0.39 4.08 -1.96
CA ALA A 36 -0.32 3.95 -0.51
C ALA A 36 0.39 2.66 -0.09
N VAL A 37 -0.02 1.51 -0.61
CA VAL A 37 0.60 0.22 -0.28
C VAL A 37 2.03 0.15 -0.81
N ARG A 38 2.26 0.60 -2.05
CA ARG A 38 3.61 0.61 -2.64
C ARG A 38 4.57 1.45 -1.79
N SER A 39 4.13 2.62 -1.31
CA SER A 39 4.93 3.48 -0.44
C SER A 39 5.31 2.78 0.86
N LEU A 40 4.36 2.07 1.49
CA LEU A 40 4.61 1.32 2.71
C LEU A 40 5.63 0.19 2.48
N ILE A 41 5.47 -0.60 1.41
CA ILE A 41 6.40 -1.68 1.07
C ILE A 41 7.81 -1.13 0.79
N LEU A 42 7.94 -0.04 0.03
CA LEU A 42 9.24 0.58 -0.22
C LEU A 42 9.91 1.07 1.07
N GLY A 43 9.13 1.62 2.00
CA GLY A 43 9.60 2.01 3.32
C GLY A 43 10.07 0.83 4.18
N LEU A 44 9.34 -0.27 4.14
CA LEU A 44 9.71 -1.52 4.83
C LEU A 44 10.95 -2.17 4.25
N LEU A 45 11.15 -2.08 2.93
CA LEU A 45 12.36 -2.52 2.24
C LEU A 45 13.56 -1.59 2.49
N GLY A 46 13.41 -0.52 3.28
CA GLY A 46 14.48 0.42 3.57
C GLY A 46 14.93 1.25 2.37
N ARG A 47 14.09 1.37 1.32
CA ARG A 47 14.44 2.15 0.13
C ARG A 47 14.51 3.64 0.47
N PRO A 48 15.46 4.42 -0.06
CA PRO A 48 15.52 5.87 0.16
C PRO A 48 14.35 6.60 -0.56
N PRO A 49 13.61 7.51 0.12
CA PRO A 49 12.40 8.13 -0.43
C PRO A 49 12.62 9.16 -1.55
N HIS A 50 13.85 9.66 -1.68
CA HIS A 50 14.24 10.66 -2.66
C HIS A 50 15.14 10.11 -3.77
N SER A 51 15.54 8.84 -3.69
CA SER A 51 16.28 8.22 -4.79
C SER A 51 15.33 7.98 -5.96
N PRO A 52 15.79 8.15 -7.21
CA PRO A 52 15.09 7.56 -8.34
C PRO A 52 14.89 6.08 -8.02
N THR A 53 13.64 5.63 -8.02
CA THR A 53 13.31 4.24 -7.71
C THR A 53 13.68 3.43 -8.95
N PRO A 54 14.70 2.55 -8.90
CA PRO A 54 15.04 1.74 -10.06
C PRO A 54 13.96 0.67 -10.21
N SER A 55 13.31 0.70 -11.37
CA SER A 55 12.32 -0.26 -11.87
C SER A 55 10.88 -0.19 -11.32
N VAL A 56 9.95 -0.40 -12.25
CA VAL A 56 8.52 -0.61 -12.01
C VAL A 56 8.35 -2.05 -11.53
N GLU A 57 8.79 -2.33 -10.30
CA GLU A 57 8.54 -3.63 -9.71
C GLU A 57 7.05 -3.80 -9.43
N ALA A 58 6.50 -4.94 -9.85
CA ALA A 58 5.13 -5.30 -9.57
C ALA A 58 4.89 -5.44 -8.05
N LEU A 59 3.73 -5.00 -7.56
CA LEU A 59 3.34 -5.02 -6.15
C LEU A 59 3.44 -6.43 -5.52
N PRO A 60 3.01 -7.52 -6.20
CA PRO A 60 3.21 -8.88 -5.70
C PRO A 60 4.69 -9.26 -5.55
N ALA A 61 5.55 -8.81 -6.48
CA ALA A 61 6.98 -9.07 -6.41
C ALA A 61 7.64 -8.31 -5.26
N LEU A 62 7.26 -7.04 -5.06
CA LEU A 62 7.70 -6.23 -3.93
C LEU A 62 7.26 -6.84 -2.59
N LEU A 63 6.02 -7.32 -2.49
CA LEU A 63 5.51 -7.97 -1.29
C LEU A 63 6.31 -9.23 -0.94
N LYS A 64 6.64 -10.06 -1.93
CA LYS A 64 7.44 -11.28 -1.73
C LYS A 64 8.84 -11.05 -1.18
N LYS A 65 9.41 -9.85 -1.40
CA LYS A 65 10.71 -9.48 -0.79
C LYS A 65 10.63 -9.26 0.71
N LEU A 66 9.46 -8.89 1.23
CA LEU A 66 9.23 -8.70 2.67
C LEU A 66 8.74 -9.98 3.35
N SER A 67 7.92 -10.75 2.63
CA SER A 67 7.34 -11.99 3.13
C SER A 67 7.35 -13.02 2.01
N PRO A 68 8.28 -14.00 2.02
CA PRO A 68 8.41 -14.98 0.93
C PRO A 68 7.14 -15.81 0.70
N ASN A 69 6.39 -16.11 1.76
CA ASN A 69 5.15 -16.89 1.76
C ASN A 69 3.99 -16.11 2.40
N PRO A 70 3.52 -15.01 1.78
CA PRO A 70 2.42 -14.24 2.32
C PRO A 70 1.09 -15.01 2.15
N PRO A 71 0.10 -14.83 3.04
CA PRO A 71 -1.19 -15.50 2.93
C PRO A 71 -1.84 -15.26 1.56
N GLU A 72 -2.60 -16.24 1.06
CA GLU A 72 -3.21 -16.19 -0.28
C GLU A 72 -4.06 -14.93 -0.47
N GLU A 73 -4.84 -14.54 0.53
CA GLU A 73 -5.66 -13.32 0.49
C GLU A 73 -4.81 -12.05 0.29
N VAL A 74 -3.66 -11.96 0.95
CA VAL A 74 -2.74 -10.82 0.83
C VAL A 74 -2.16 -10.77 -0.58
N MET A 75 -1.79 -11.91 -1.15
CA MET A 75 -1.35 -11.98 -2.55
C MET A 75 -2.46 -11.59 -3.53
N ARG A 76 -3.68 -12.08 -3.33
CA ARG A 76 -4.84 -11.69 -4.14
C ARG A 76 -5.08 -10.19 -4.08
N CYS A 77 -4.94 -9.56 -2.90
CA CYS A 77 -5.06 -8.11 -2.75
C CYS A 77 -3.98 -7.37 -3.53
N ALA A 78 -2.73 -7.84 -3.49
CA ALA A 78 -1.64 -7.23 -4.25
C ALA A 78 -1.89 -7.27 -5.77
N HIS A 79 -2.32 -8.42 -6.29
CA HIS A 79 -2.72 -8.55 -7.70
C HIS A 79 -3.96 -7.72 -8.04
N CYS A 80 -4.92 -7.63 -7.12
CA CYS A 80 -6.11 -6.82 -7.29
C CYS A 80 -5.75 -5.35 -7.50
N LEU A 81 -4.91 -4.78 -6.63
CA LEU A 81 -4.51 -3.37 -6.75
C LEU A 81 -3.87 -3.04 -8.11
N GLU A 82 -3.01 -3.92 -8.63
CA GLU A 82 -2.42 -3.71 -9.96
C GLU A 82 -3.45 -3.79 -11.08
N LYS A 83 -4.30 -4.83 -11.08
CA LYS A 83 -5.35 -5.00 -12.09
C LYS A 83 -6.31 -3.81 -12.11
N ARG A 84 -6.62 -3.25 -10.94
CA ARG A 84 -7.63 -2.18 -10.81
C ARG A 84 -7.09 -0.80 -11.22
N LEU A 85 -5.82 -0.69 -11.58
CA LEU A 85 -5.29 0.50 -12.26
C LEU A 85 -5.86 0.64 -13.68
N THR A 86 -6.25 -0.46 -14.32
CA THR A 86 -6.82 -0.46 -15.69
C THR A 86 -8.32 -0.73 -15.73
N ASP A 87 -8.87 -1.38 -14.70
CA ASP A 87 -10.31 -1.66 -14.53
C ASP A 87 -10.74 -1.24 -13.11
N PRO A 88 -10.96 0.06 -12.83
CA PRO A 88 -11.12 0.56 -11.47
C PRO A 88 -12.40 0.09 -10.76
N LYS A 89 -12.24 -0.36 -9.51
CA LYS A 89 -13.35 -0.67 -8.57
C LYS A 89 -12.95 -0.19 -7.18
N GLY A 90 -13.34 1.04 -6.84
CA GLY A 90 -12.84 1.78 -5.68
C GLY A 90 -12.98 1.02 -4.35
N GLU A 91 -14.13 0.40 -4.08
CA GLU A 91 -14.40 -0.36 -2.86
C GLU A 91 -13.41 -1.52 -2.70
N MET A 92 -13.17 -2.25 -3.80
CA MET A 92 -12.21 -3.35 -3.81
C MET A 92 -10.78 -2.84 -3.59
N CYS A 93 -10.43 -1.71 -4.17
CA CYS A 93 -9.11 -1.10 -4.04
C CYS A 93 -8.82 -0.66 -2.61
N VAL A 94 -9.73 0.08 -1.98
CA VAL A 94 -9.58 0.52 -0.59
C VAL A 94 -9.50 -0.70 0.34
N LYS A 95 -10.41 -1.67 0.20
CA LYS A 95 -10.38 -2.91 0.99
C LYS A 95 -9.05 -3.66 0.84
N CYS A 96 -8.56 -3.83 -0.38
CA CYS A 96 -7.28 -4.50 -0.63
C CYS A 96 -6.10 -3.73 -0.03
N ALA A 97 -6.14 -2.40 -0.07
CA ALA A 97 -5.11 -1.57 0.52
C ALA A 97 -5.11 -1.66 2.05
N ASP A 98 -6.27 -1.68 2.70
CA ASP A 98 -6.37 -1.91 4.16
C ASP A 98 -5.83 -3.29 4.53
N THR A 99 -6.28 -4.36 3.87
CA THR A 99 -5.80 -5.73 4.12
C THR A 99 -4.27 -5.83 4.00
N LEU A 100 -3.69 -5.22 2.97
CA LEU A 100 -2.23 -5.20 2.78
C LEU A 100 -1.54 -4.37 3.87
N SER A 101 -2.08 -3.22 4.22
CA SER A 101 -1.50 -2.33 5.23
C SER A 101 -1.49 -2.97 6.61
N ASP A 102 -2.59 -3.61 7.01
CA ASP A 102 -2.70 -4.37 8.26
C ASP A 102 -1.73 -5.54 8.31
N TYR A 103 -1.61 -6.29 7.21
CA TYR A 103 -0.65 -7.39 7.11
C TYR A 103 0.78 -6.87 7.27
N LEU A 104 1.13 -5.82 6.54
CA LEU A 104 2.47 -5.21 6.56
C LEU A 104 2.79 -4.60 7.93
N ALA A 105 1.81 -4.00 8.61
CA ALA A 105 1.98 -3.47 9.96
C ALA A 105 2.34 -4.56 10.98
N LYS A 106 1.73 -5.75 10.86
CA LYS A 106 2.03 -6.90 11.73
C LYS A 106 3.45 -7.45 11.53
N LEU A 107 4.05 -7.27 10.35
CA LEU A 107 5.43 -7.70 10.09
C LEU A 107 6.47 -6.87 10.86
N VAL A 108 6.12 -5.66 11.34
CA VAL A 108 7.09 -4.70 11.91
C VAL A 108 7.02 -4.55 13.43
N SER A 109 6.20 -5.36 14.12
CA SER A 109 5.96 -5.32 15.58
C SER A 109 5.16 -4.07 16.07
N PRO A 110 4.36 -4.17 17.15
CA PRO A 110 3.27 -3.23 17.49
C PRO A 110 3.67 -1.78 17.82
N SER A 111 4.92 -1.53 18.23
CA SER A 111 5.35 -0.24 18.79
C SER A 111 5.49 0.88 17.76
N LEU A 112 5.45 0.59 16.45
CA LEU A 112 5.60 1.60 15.41
C LEU A 112 4.28 2.33 15.06
N PHE A 113 3.13 1.69 15.29
CA PHE A 113 1.80 2.20 14.88
C PHE A 113 1.00 2.83 16.03
N GLU A 114 1.38 2.60 17.29
CA GLU A 114 0.76 3.28 18.44
C GLU A 114 0.95 4.80 18.43
N LYS A 115 1.94 5.32 17.68
CA LYS A 115 2.20 6.75 17.57
C LYS A 115 1.37 7.48 16.50
N PHE A 116 0.58 6.76 15.70
CA PHE A 116 -0.12 7.34 14.54
C PHE A 116 -1.60 6.95 14.42
N LYS A 117 -2.20 6.38 15.48
CA LYS A 117 -3.66 6.29 15.59
C LYS A 117 -4.22 7.71 15.78
N PHE A 118 -5.00 8.17 14.81
CA PHE A 118 -5.83 9.38 14.91
C PHE A 118 -7.21 9.02 15.46
#